data_AF-A0A961Q668-F1
#
_entry.id   AF-A0A961Q668-F1
#
_cell.length_a   1.000
_cell.length_b   1.000
_cell.length_c   1.000
_cell.angle_alpha   90.00
_cell.angle_beta   90.00
_cell.angle_gamma   90.00
#
_symmetry.space_group_name_H-M   'P 1'
#
loop_
_entity.id
_entity.type
_entity.pdbx_description
1 polymer ?
#
loop_
_entity_poly.entity_id
_entity_poly.type
_entity_poly.pdbx_seq_one_letter_code
_entity_poly.pdbx_strand_id
1 'polypeptide(L)'
;MAGETRMNIVQGEYYVSADPAVVITTLLGSCVAACLYDRRMRVGGMNHFLLPGRFGDEPEGQSERLGVHLMELLVNGLLKLGASRDRMEAKLFGGAKTVAGLRDIGANNAVFAQSFLRREGIPVVATSLGGNSGRRVQFWPTMGRARQQFMTGAPVEPPAIRPPVLPTAGDLELF
;
A
#
# COMPACT_ATOMS: atom_id res chain seq x y z
N MET A 1 -22.51 1.71 -23.81
CA MET A 1 -21.84 2.08 -22.55
C MET A 1 -20.53 1.33 -22.50
N ALA A 2 -19.38 2.01 -22.56
CA ALA A 2 -18.09 1.33 -22.43
C ALA A 2 -17.96 0.80 -21.00
N GLY A 3 -17.65 -0.49 -20.84
CA GLY A 3 -17.46 -1.11 -19.53
C GLY A 3 -16.18 -0.60 -18.85
N GLU A 4 -16.17 -0.57 -17.52
CA GLU A 4 -14.96 -0.25 -16.76
C GLU A 4 -13.90 -1.36 -16.93
N THR A 5 -12.68 -0.98 -17.34
CA THR A 5 -11.51 -1.88 -17.39
C THR A 5 -10.76 -1.80 -16.07
N ARG A 6 -10.72 -2.91 -15.33
CA ARG A 6 -10.02 -2.98 -14.05
C ARG A 6 -8.57 -3.41 -14.23
N MET A 7 -7.65 -2.59 -13.75
CA MET A 7 -6.22 -2.89 -13.70
C MET A 7 -5.82 -3.16 -12.25
N ASN A 8 -5.58 -4.43 -11.92
CA ASN A 8 -5.12 -4.79 -10.58
C ASN A 8 -3.59 -4.68 -10.50
N ILE A 9 -3.10 -3.94 -9.50
CA ILE A 9 -1.66 -3.85 -9.22
C ILE A 9 -1.34 -4.49 -7.87
N VAL A 10 -0.17 -5.13 -7.79
CA VAL A 10 0.36 -5.75 -6.57
C VAL A 10 1.60 -5.01 -6.07
N GLN A 11 2.15 -5.46 -4.94
CA GLN A 11 3.37 -4.89 -4.39
C GLN A 11 4.49 -4.87 -5.42
N GLY A 12 5.15 -3.73 -5.57
CA GLY A 12 6.22 -3.55 -6.55
C GLY A 12 5.74 -2.98 -7.88
N GLU A 13 4.42 -2.81 -8.07
CA GLU A 13 3.86 -2.34 -9.32
C GLU A 13 3.32 -0.91 -9.22
N TYR A 14 3.20 -0.29 -10.39
CA TYR A 14 2.51 0.97 -10.58
C TYR A 14 1.76 0.93 -11.91
N TYR A 15 0.73 1.77 -12.03
CA TYR A 15 0.02 1.95 -13.28
C TYR A 15 -0.40 3.41 -13.43
N VAL A 16 -0.29 3.94 -14.65
CA VAL A 16 -0.70 5.30 -15.03
C VAL A 16 -1.65 5.21 -16.21
N SER A 17 -2.66 6.08 -16.26
CA SER A 17 -3.61 6.10 -17.36
C SER A 17 -4.27 7.46 -17.55
N ALA A 18 -4.62 7.73 -18.81
CA ALA A 18 -5.48 8.82 -19.25
C ALA A 18 -6.86 8.30 -19.76
N ASP A 19 -7.10 6.99 -19.70
CA ASP A 19 -8.32 6.37 -20.19
C ASP A 19 -9.44 6.45 -19.13
N PRO A 20 -10.61 7.08 -19.43
CA PRO A 20 -11.73 7.17 -18.50
C PRO A 20 -12.39 5.83 -18.17
N ALA A 21 -12.17 4.77 -18.94
CA ALA A 21 -12.66 3.43 -18.63
C ALA A 21 -11.80 2.71 -17.57
N VAL A 22 -10.56 3.17 -17.32
CA VAL A 22 -9.63 2.48 -16.42
C VAL A 22 -9.96 2.74 -14.95
N VAL A 23 -9.96 1.66 -14.16
CA VAL A 23 -9.98 1.69 -12.69
C VAL A 23 -8.81 0.88 -12.18
N ILE A 24 -7.88 1.52 -11.46
CA ILE A 24 -6.74 0.83 -10.86
C ILE A 24 -7.18 0.31 -9.48
N THR A 25 -6.93 -0.96 -9.19
CA THR A 25 -7.31 -1.59 -7.93
C THR A 25 -6.11 -2.24 -7.24
N THR A 26 -6.11 -2.21 -5.91
CA THR A 26 -5.10 -2.94 -5.13
C THR A 26 -5.63 -3.29 -3.73
N LEU A 27 -4.92 -4.18 -3.04
CA LEU A 27 -5.20 -4.60 -1.67
C LEU A 27 -4.01 -4.26 -0.78
N LEU A 28 -4.26 -3.53 0.31
CA LEU A 28 -3.20 -2.99 1.18
C LEU A 28 -3.36 -3.52 2.60
N GLY A 29 -2.26 -4.05 3.15
CA GLY A 29 -2.04 -4.27 4.58
C GLY A 29 -1.10 -3.19 5.12
N SER A 30 0.12 -3.58 5.51
CA SER A 30 1.19 -2.65 5.90
C SER A 30 1.74 -1.82 4.73
N CYS A 31 1.59 -2.28 3.49
CA CYS A 31 1.97 -1.53 2.30
C CYS A 31 1.20 -0.21 2.17
N VAL A 32 1.74 0.73 1.39
CA VAL A 32 1.09 2.00 1.08
C VAL A 32 0.95 2.16 -0.43
N ALA A 33 -0.18 2.71 -0.85
CA ALA A 33 -0.41 3.16 -2.21
C ALA A 33 -0.47 4.69 -2.25
N ALA A 34 0.30 5.29 -3.16
CA ALA A 34 0.13 6.67 -3.56
C ALA A 34 -0.69 6.74 -4.84
N CYS A 35 -1.79 7.49 -4.81
CA CYS A 35 -2.57 7.85 -5.97
C CYS A 35 -2.23 9.29 -6.35
N LEU A 36 -1.69 9.50 -7.55
CA LEU A 36 -1.36 10.84 -8.06
C LEU A 36 -2.30 11.22 -9.20
N TYR A 37 -2.66 12.51 -9.27
CA TYR A 37 -3.62 13.02 -10.24
C TYR A 37 -3.27 14.44 -10.67
N ASP A 38 -3.24 14.70 -11.98
CA ASP A 38 -3.26 16.06 -12.54
C ASP A 38 -4.66 16.34 -13.10
N ARG A 39 -5.38 17.25 -12.44
CA ARG A 39 -6.77 17.61 -12.80
C ARG A 39 -6.90 18.27 -14.16
N ARG A 40 -5.89 19.02 -14.59
CA ARG A 40 -5.93 19.75 -15.87
C ARG A 40 -5.75 18.78 -17.03
N MET A 41 -4.81 17.86 -16.89
CA MET A 41 -4.52 16.85 -17.92
C MET A 41 -5.46 15.65 -17.87
N ARG A 42 -6.19 15.49 -16.76
CA ARG A 42 -7.05 14.32 -16.49
C ARG A 42 -6.27 13.01 -16.62
N VAL A 43 -5.06 13.00 -16.08
CA VAL A 43 -4.22 11.80 -16.01
C VAL A 43 -3.88 11.52 -14.58
N GLY A 44 -3.80 10.23 -14.24
CA GLY A 44 -3.48 9.81 -12.90
C GLY A 44 -2.87 8.42 -12.88
N GLY A 45 -2.44 8.01 -11.70
CA GLY A 45 -1.88 6.69 -11.50
C GLY A 45 -1.87 6.31 -10.04
N MET A 46 -1.62 5.03 -9.80
CA MET A 46 -1.49 4.47 -8.47
C MET A 46 -0.27 3.55 -8.44
N ASN A 47 0.50 3.59 -7.36
CA ASN A 47 1.52 2.57 -7.07
C ASN A 47 1.13 1.73 -5.85
N HIS A 48 1.89 0.67 -5.61
CA HIS A 48 1.80 -0.14 -4.40
C HIS A 48 3.23 -0.47 -3.96
N PHE A 49 3.70 0.20 -2.91
CA PHE A 49 5.04 -0.03 -2.39
C PHE A 49 5.03 -0.58 -0.96
N LEU A 50 6.09 -1.31 -0.65
CA LEU A 50 6.44 -1.77 0.68
C LEU A 50 7.94 -1.53 0.84
N LEU A 51 8.33 -0.80 1.87
CA LEU A 51 9.73 -0.73 2.24
C LEU A 51 10.12 -2.06 2.90
N PRO A 52 11.24 -2.69 2.53
CA PRO A 52 11.77 -3.77 3.35
C PRO A 52 12.03 -3.20 4.74
N GLY A 53 11.55 -3.87 5.79
CA GLY A 53 11.91 -3.48 7.14
C GLY A 53 13.43 -3.51 7.30
N ARG A 54 14.00 -2.69 8.19
CA ARG A 54 15.42 -2.85 8.55
C ARG A 54 15.59 -4.24 9.20
N PHE A 55 16.11 -5.20 8.46
CA PHE A 55 16.49 -6.52 8.97
C PHE A 55 18.01 -6.56 9.12
N GLY A 56 18.51 -6.65 10.36
CA GLY A 56 19.95 -6.69 10.63
C GLY A 56 20.69 -5.37 10.31
N ASP A 57 21.96 -5.50 9.91
CA ASP A 57 22.89 -4.40 9.58
C ASP A 57 22.72 -3.89 8.14
N GLU A 58 21.48 -3.78 7.64
CA GLU A 58 21.26 -3.21 6.31
C GLU A 58 21.81 -1.76 6.25
N PRO A 59 22.65 -1.45 5.23
CA PRO A 59 23.14 -0.10 5.01
C PRO A 59 22.00 0.91 5.00
N GLU A 60 22.22 2.01 5.72
CA GLU A 60 21.22 3.05 5.90
C GLU A 60 20.67 3.52 4.53
N GLY A 61 19.35 3.57 4.42
CA GLY A 61 18.64 4.04 3.23
C GLY A 61 18.42 3.03 2.10
N GLN A 62 18.83 1.75 2.20
CA GLN A 62 18.49 0.75 1.15
C GLN A 62 16.99 0.60 0.96
N SER A 63 16.25 0.46 2.06
CA SER A 63 14.79 0.34 2.03
C SER A 63 14.12 1.57 1.43
N GLU A 64 14.62 2.77 1.77
CA GLU A 64 14.11 4.03 1.22
C GLU A 64 14.36 4.15 -0.28
N ARG A 65 15.49 3.66 -0.80
CA ARG A 65 15.79 3.70 -2.24
C ARG A 65 14.75 2.94 -3.07
N LEU A 66 14.26 1.80 -2.58
CA LEU A 66 13.20 1.04 -3.26
C LEU A 66 11.86 1.80 -3.26
N GLY A 67 11.51 2.42 -2.12
CA GLY A 67 10.33 3.28 -2.05
C GLY A 67 10.43 4.48 -2.99
N VAL A 68 11.60 5.13 -3.02
CA VAL A 68 11.87 6.28 -3.90
C VAL A 68 11.72 5.86 -5.35
N HIS A 69 12.27 4.70 -5.72
CA HIS A 69 12.18 4.18 -7.08
C HIS A 69 10.73 4.03 -7.56
N LEU A 70 9.84 3.43 -6.75
CA LEU A 70 8.42 3.29 -7.14
C LEU A 70 7.65 4.61 -7.18
N MET A 71 7.99 5.57 -6.33
CA MET A 71 7.40 6.90 -6.38
C MET A 71 7.86 7.66 -7.63
N GLU A 72 9.15 7.60 -7.95
CA GLU A 72 9.75 8.15 -9.16
C GLU A 72 9.14 7.56 -10.44
N LEU A 73 8.99 6.22 -10.49
CA LEU A 73 8.35 5.55 -11.63
C LEU A 73 6.92 6.05 -11.86
N LEU A 74 6.14 6.22 -10.79
CA LEU A 74 4.79 6.75 -10.87
C LEU A 74 4.78 8.20 -11.38
N VAL A 75 5.60 9.08 -10.79
CA VAL A 75 5.65 10.50 -11.19
C VAL A 75 6.10 10.62 -12.65
N ASN A 76 7.19 9.95 -13.02
CA ASN A 76 7.73 9.99 -14.39
C ASN A 76 6.77 9.37 -15.40
N GLY A 77 6.01 8.34 -15.02
CA GLY A 77 4.93 7.79 -15.83
C GLY A 77 3.85 8.84 -16.15
N LEU A 78 3.46 9.65 -15.17
CA LEU A 78 2.48 10.73 -15.37
C LEU A 78 3.04 11.88 -16.21
N LEU A 79 4.31 12.24 -16.01
CA LEU A 79 4.96 13.28 -16.81
C LEU A 79 5.00 12.88 -18.30
N LYS A 80 5.23 11.60 -18.61
CA LYS A 80 5.15 11.09 -19.99
C LYS A 80 3.75 11.19 -20.61
N LEU A 81 2.70 11.24 -19.79
CA LEU A 81 1.32 11.49 -20.21
C LEU A 81 0.94 12.99 -20.20
N GLY A 82 1.92 13.88 -20.00
CA GLY A 82 1.75 15.33 -20.06
C GLY A 82 1.35 15.98 -18.74
N ALA A 83 1.29 15.23 -17.62
CA ALA A 83 1.11 15.82 -16.30
C ALA A 83 2.25 16.78 -15.94
N SER A 84 2.02 17.62 -14.93
CA SER A 84 3.07 18.48 -14.38
C SER A 84 3.12 18.38 -12.86
N ARG A 85 4.33 18.32 -12.29
CA ARG A 85 4.55 18.11 -10.85
C ARG A 85 3.81 19.14 -9.97
N ASP A 86 3.83 20.40 -10.38
CA ASP A 86 3.17 21.53 -9.71
C ASP A 86 1.64 21.45 -9.66
N ARG A 87 1.03 20.61 -10.51
CA ARG A 87 -0.43 20.40 -10.56
C ARG A 87 -0.87 19.06 -10.01
N MET A 88 0.07 18.19 -9.63
CA MET A 88 -0.27 16.89 -9.09
C MET A 88 -0.83 17.03 -7.68
N GLU A 89 -1.88 16.29 -7.41
CA GLU A 89 -2.40 16.06 -6.06
C GLU A 89 -2.25 14.59 -5.70
N ALA A 90 -1.99 14.32 -4.42
CA ALA A 90 -1.79 12.98 -3.90
C ALA A 90 -2.90 12.53 -2.96
N LYS A 91 -3.25 11.25 -3.01
CA LYS A 91 -4.04 10.55 -2.00
C LYS A 91 -3.30 9.31 -1.53
N LEU A 92 -3.26 9.09 -0.22
CA LEU A 92 -2.50 8.00 0.38
C LEU A 92 -3.41 7.00 1.08
N PHE A 93 -3.18 5.70 0.84
CA PHE A 93 -3.95 4.62 1.45
C PHE A 93 -3.02 3.52 1.97
N GLY A 94 -3.42 2.81 3.02
CA GLY A 94 -2.74 1.60 3.51
C GLY A 94 -2.05 1.81 4.87
N GLY A 95 -0.87 1.23 5.06
CA GLY A 95 -0.08 1.40 6.27
C GLY A 95 -0.71 0.76 7.52
N ALA A 96 -1.56 -0.26 7.36
CA ALA A 96 -2.20 -0.94 8.48
C ALA A 96 -1.21 -1.79 9.28
N LYS A 97 -1.43 -1.88 10.60
CA LYS A 97 -0.75 -2.82 11.48
C LYS A 97 -1.54 -4.13 11.54
N THR A 98 -1.24 -5.05 10.62
CA THR A 98 -1.99 -6.30 10.47
C THR A 98 -1.54 -7.41 11.43
N VAL A 99 -0.39 -7.29 12.09
CA VAL A 99 0.12 -8.28 13.06
C VAL A 99 0.56 -7.57 14.34
N ALA A 100 0.01 -7.99 15.49
CA ALA A 100 0.39 -7.48 16.80
C ALA A 100 1.78 -8.02 17.20
N GLY A 101 2.62 -7.19 17.83
CA GLY A 101 3.93 -7.59 18.36
C GLY A 101 5.13 -7.49 17.40
N LEU A 102 4.92 -7.22 16.11
CA LEU A 102 6.01 -6.91 15.17
C LEU A 102 6.26 -5.39 15.04
N ARG A 103 7.46 -5.03 14.55
CA ARG A 103 7.82 -3.65 14.16
C ARG A 103 6.73 -3.06 13.24
N ASP A 104 6.40 -1.80 13.46
CA ASP A 104 5.33 -1.12 12.72
C ASP A 104 5.78 -0.70 11.31
N ILE A 105 5.85 -1.69 10.42
CA ILE A 105 6.20 -1.50 9.01
C ILE A 105 5.22 -0.55 8.33
N GLY A 106 3.93 -0.63 8.70
CA GLY A 106 2.87 0.21 8.15
C GLY A 106 3.09 1.70 8.44
N ALA A 107 3.41 2.03 9.69
CA ALA A 107 3.75 3.40 10.09
C ALA A 107 4.97 3.93 9.32
N ASN A 108 6.02 3.12 9.15
CA ASN A 108 7.22 3.53 8.42
C ASN A 108 6.92 3.83 6.95
N ASN A 109 6.14 2.98 6.28
CA ASN A 109 5.71 3.21 4.90
C ASN A 109 4.89 4.51 4.77
N ALA A 110 3.99 4.75 5.73
CA ALA A 110 3.17 5.96 5.75
C ALA A 110 4.01 7.23 5.95
N VAL A 111 4.98 7.21 6.86
CA VAL A 111 5.91 8.33 7.11
C VAL A 111 6.76 8.59 5.88
N PHE A 112 7.27 7.54 5.24
CA PHE A 112 8.04 7.64 4.01
C PHE A 112 7.23 8.31 2.89
N ALA A 113 6.00 7.83 2.64
CA ALA A 113 5.14 8.37 1.57
C ALA A 113 4.90 9.88 1.74
N GLN A 114 4.54 10.29 2.96
CA GLN A 114 4.26 11.68 3.30
C GLN A 114 5.52 12.54 3.16
N SER A 115 6.67 12.03 3.62
CA SER A 115 7.95 12.76 3.52
C SER A 115 8.42 12.90 2.08
N PHE A 116 8.26 11.86 1.25
CA PHE A 116 8.56 11.93 -0.17
C PHE A 116 7.73 13.01 -0.86
N LEU A 117 6.40 12.96 -0.71
CA LEU A 117 5.50 13.91 -1.38
C LEU A 117 5.72 15.36 -0.92
N ARG A 118 6.02 15.56 0.38
CA ARG A 118 6.40 16.88 0.89
C ARG A 118 7.68 17.41 0.24
N ARG A 119 8.71 16.57 0.07
CA ARG A 119 9.97 16.97 -0.60
C ARG A 119 9.76 17.30 -2.07
N GLU A 120 8.87 16.58 -2.74
CA GLU A 120 8.49 16.82 -4.14
C GLU A 120 7.52 18.00 -4.33
N GLY A 121 7.04 18.61 -3.25
CA GLY A 121 6.06 19.70 -3.32
C GLY A 121 4.68 19.24 -3.81
N ILE A 122 4.35 17.95 -3.73
CA ILE A 122 3.06 17.41 -4.15
C ILE A 122 2.10 17.39 -2.96
N PRO A 123 1.02 18.20 -2.96
CA PRO A 123 0.07 18.26 -1.85
C PRO A 123 -0.70 16.95 -1.66
N VAL A 124 -0.81 16.51 -0.40
CA VAL A 124 -1.65 15.36 -0.03
C VAL A 124 -3.04 15.87 0.34
N VAL A 125 -4.03 15.58 -0.51
CA VAL A 125 -5.40 16.10 -0.35
C VAL A 125 -6.34 15.15 0.40
N ALA A 126 -5.98 13.87 0.50
CA ALA A 126 -6.71 12.90 1.31
C ALA A 126 -5.79 11.76 1.77
N THR A 127 -6.05 11.25 2.97
CA THR A 127 -5.34 10.07 3.49
C THR A 127 -6.30 9.10 4.16
N SER A 128 -5.93 7.82 4.10
CA SER A 128 -6.46 6.76 4.93
C SER A 128 -5.31 5.81 5.23
N LEU A 129 -4.52 6.19 6.23
CA LEU A 129 -3.28 5.51 6.66
C LEU A 129 -3.46 4.90 8.05
N GLY A 130 -2.68 3.87 8.39
CA GLY A 130 -2.71 3.27 9.74
C GLY A 130 -3.91 2.37 9.99
N GLY A 131 -4.21 2.08 11.27
CA GLY A 131 -5.31 1.20 11.69
C GLY A 131 -4.94 -0.29 11.65
N ASN A 132 -5.88 -1.16 12.03
CA ASN A 132 -5.63 -2.59 12.26
C ASN A 132 -6.17 -3.51 11.15
N SER A 133 -6.74 -2.92 10.09
CA SER A 133 -7.39 -3.67 9.02
C SER A 133 -6.80 -3.28 7.67
N GLY A 134 -6.58 -4.30 6.84
CA GLY A 134 -6.28 -4.10 5.43
C GLY A 134 -7.43 -3.41 4.71
N ARG A 135 -7.17 -2.83 3.54
CA ARG A 135 -8.19 -2.18 2.71
C ARG A 135 -7.99 -2.45 1.24
N ARG A 136 -9.09 -2.65 0.53
CA ARG A 136 -9.12 -2.62 -0.93
C ARG A 136 -9.27 -1.18 -1.37
N VAL A 137 -8.46 -0.75 -2.32
CA VAL A 137 -8.48 0.60 -2.90
C VAL A 137 -8.82 0.49 -4.38
N GLN A 138 -9.68 1.37 -4.85
CA GLN A 138 -9.99 1.58 -6.26
C GLN A 138 -9.76 3.05 -6.59
N PHE A 139 -9.06 3.32 -7.68
CA PHE A 139 -8.71 4.66 -8.12
C PHE A 139 -9.10 4.87 -9.58
N TRP A 140 -9.82 5.95 -9.87
CA TRP A 140 -10.19 6.37 -11.23
C TRP A 140 -9.21 7.47 -11.67
N PRO A 141 -8.21 7.14 -12.51
CA PRO A 141 -7.07 8.01 -12.80
C PRO A 141 -7.46 9.37 -13.40
N THR A 142 -8.45 9.38 -14.29
CA THR A 142 -8.86 10.58 -15.01
C THR A 142 -9.74 11.53 -14.18
N MET A 143 -10.29 11.03 -13.07
CA MET A 143 -11.19 11.77 -12.17
C MET A 143 -10.53 12.12 -10.83
N GLY A 144 -9.38 11.53 -10.52
CA GLY A 144 -8.76 11.63 -9.19
C GLY A 144 -9.62 11.03 -8.07
N ARG A 145 -10.69 10.30 -8.38
CA ARG A 145 -11.59 9.68 -7.40
C ARG A 145 -10.94 8.42 -6.84
N ALA A 146 -11.05 8.24 -5.53
CA ALA A 146 -10.63 7.02 -4.86
C ALA A 146 -11.79 6.47 -4.02
N ARG A 147 -11.94 5.15 -3.99
CA ARG A 147 -12.85 4.42 -3.09
C ARG A 147 -12.03 3.42 -2.30
N GLN A 148 -12.30 3.32 -1.00
CA GLN A 148 -11.73 2.27 -0.16
C GLN A 148 -12.82 1.41 0.47
N GLN A 149 -12.48 0.16 0.75
CA GLN A 149 -13.27 -0.76 1.54
C GLN A 149 -12.35 -1.47 2.52
N PHE A 150 -12.57 -1.28 3.82
CA PHE A 150 -11.84 -2.03 4.84
C PHE A 150 -12.21 -3.51 4.76
N MET A 151 -11.20 -4.36 4.92
CA MET A 151 -11.41 -5.79 5.06
C MET A 151 -11.89 -6.06 6.48
N THR A 152 -13.13 -6.50 6.62
CA THR A 152 -13.62 -7.08 7.87
C THR A 152 -13.01 -8.47 8.01
N GLY A 153 -11.98 -8.60 8.84
CA GLY A 153 -11.64 -9.87 9.47
C GLY A 153 -12.24 -9.86 10.87
N ALA A 154 -12.91 -10.94 11.27
CA ALA A 154 -13.16 -11.17 12.69
C ALA A 154 -11.82 -11.07 13.44
N PRO A 155 -11.79 -10.64 14.71
CA PRO A 155 -10.57 -10.73 15.51
C PRO A 155 -10.10 -12.19 15.43
N VAL A 156 -8.91 -12.41 14.89
CA VAL A 156 -8.26 -13.71 15.03
C VAL A 156 -7.88 -13.77 16.50
N GLU A 157 -8.70 -14.46 17.30
CA GLU A 157 -8.27 -14.84 18.65
C GLU A 157 -6.91 -15.53 18.51
N PRO A 158 -5.90 -15.13 19.30
CA PRO A 158 -4.65 -15.89 19.33
C PRO A 158 -5.01 -17.36 19.53
N PRO A 159 -4.44 -18.30 18.76
CA PRO A 159 -4.70 -19.71 18.99
C PRO A 159 -4.44 -19.98 20.46
N ALA A 160 -5.46 -20.43 21.18
CA ALA A 160 -5.34 -20.76 22.58
C ALA A 160 -4.13 -21.69 22.71
N ILE A 161 -3.11 -21.25 23.45
CA ILE A 161 -1.96 -22.09 23.77
C ILE A 161 -2.57 -23.24 24.57
N ARG A 162 -2.79 -24.38 23.91
CA ARG A 162 -3.19 -25.59 24.60
C ARG A 162 -2.04 -25.91 25.56
N PRO A 163 -2.27 -25.98 26.88
CA PRO A 163 -1.23 -26.44 27.77
C PRO A 163 -0.73 -27.80 27.26
N PRO A 164 0.58 -28.07 27.31
CA PRO A 164 1.10 -29.36 26.90
C PRO A 164 0.34 -30.44 27.64
N VAL A 165 -0.25 -31.37 26.89
CA VAL A 165 -0.86 -32.57 27.47
C VAL A 165 0.28 -33.30 28.16
N LEU A 166 0.28 -33.30 29.49
CA LEU A 166 1.22 -34.12 30.25
C LEU A 166 1.00 -35.57 29.82
N PRO A 167 2.04 -36.30 29.42
CA PRO A 167 1.89 -37.71 29.09
C PRO A 167 1.37 -38.44 30.33
N THR A 168 0.21 -39.08 30.21
CA THR A 168 -0.29 -40.00 31.23
C THR A 168 0.67 -41.18 31.30
N ALA A 169 1.28 -41.37 32.46
CA ALA A 169 2.09 -42.54 32.74
C ALA A 169 1.21 -43.80 32.62
N GLY A 170 1.65 -44.73 31.76
CA GLY A 170 1.03 -46.04 31.60
C GLY A 170 0.42 -46.22 30.23
N ASP A 171 1.24 -46.63 29.26
CA ASP A 171 1.08 -47.94 28.63
C ASP A 171 2.41 -48.33 27.97
N LEU A 172 3.01 -49.38 28.51
CA LEU A 172 4.14 -50.10 27.92
C LEU A 172 3.61 -50.91 26.74
N GLU A 173 3.84 -50.47 25.51
CA GLU A 173 3.80 -51.38 24.37
C GLU A 173 5.22 -51.86 24.04
N LEU A 174 5.44 -53.16 24.29
CA LEU A 174 6.61 -53.91 23.89
C LEU A 174 6.51 -54.24 22.39
N PHE A 175 7.41 -53.71 21.57
CA PHE A 175 7.89 -54.33 20.33
C PHE A 175 9.38 -54.02 20.14
#